data_AF-A0A9Q0JL82-F1
#
_entry.id   AF-A0A9Q0JL82-F1
#
_cell.length_a   1.000
_cell.length_b   1.000
_cell.length_c   1.000
_cell.angle_alpha   90.00
_cell.angle_beta   90.00
_cell.angle_gamma   90.00
#
_symmetry.space_group_name_H-M   'P 1'
#
loop_
_entity.id
_entity.type
_entity.pdbx_description
1 polymer ?
#
loop_
_entity_poly.entity_id
_entity_poly.type
_entity_poly.pdbx_seq_one_letter_code
_entity_poly.pdbx_strand_id
1 'polypeptide(L)'
;MFRRASTLLARSAGQRRHQPQMMTTTACRSFSTDVPATPTEDSTFVESWKKVMPNMDPPRTPLAFMKPRPPTPSAIPSKLTVNLVLPYASELSGKEVDMVIVPATTGQMGVLPGHVPTIAELKPGVLSVHEGNKSATTGQMGVLPGHVPTIAELKPGVLSVHEGNSETKYFVSSGFVFVHANSVADIIAVEAVPVDQIDQSLVQKGLAEFTQKLNSATTELEKAEAQIGIDVHSALNAAVTG
;
A
#
# COMPACT_ATOMS: atom_id res chain seq x y z
N MET A 1 45.85 -6.66 -59.73
CA MET A 1 46.87 -7.68 -60.05
C MET A 1 47.67 -7.98 -58.80
N PHE A 2 47.69 -9.26 -58.36
CA PHE A 2 48.75 -9.97 -57.59
C PHE A 2 49.24 -9.35 -56.24
N ARG A 3 49.40 -10.05 -55.10
CA ARG A 3 49.46 -11.49 -54.79
C ARG A 3 49.40 -11.68 -53.25
N ARG A 4 48.71 -12.75 -52.82
CA ARG A 4 48.83 -13.40 -51.50
C ARG A 4 50.17 -14.16 -51.36
N ALA A 5 50.51 -14.53 -50.12
CA ALA A 5 51.12 -15.80 -49.63
C ALA A 5 52.32 -15.52 -48.68
N SER A 6 52.22 -15.81 -47.38
CA SER A 6 52.31 -17.13 -46.70
C SER A 6 53.75 -17.63 -46.53
N THR A 7 54.19 -17.71 -45.28
CA THR A 7 55.27 -18.63 -44.86
C THR A 7 54.80 -19.37 -43.62
N LEU A 8 54.58 -20.67 -43.79
CA LEU A 8 54.21 -21.68 -42.79
C LEU A 8 55.45 -22.55 -42.51
N LEU A 9 55.66 -22.94 -41.23
CA LEU A 9 55.83 -24.33 -40.73
C LEU A 9 56.79 -24.46 -39.53
N ALA A 10 56.26 -24.97 -38.41
CA ALA A 10 56.76 -26.14 -37.63
C ALA A 10 55.89 -26.29 -36.35
N ARG A 11 54.88 -27.17 -36.27
CA ARG A 11 54.81 -28.63 -35.98
C ARG A 11 54.81 -28.99 -34.47
N SER A 12 53.79 -29.80 -34.10
CA SER A 12 53.75 -30.86 -33.07
C SER A 12 53.11 -30.62 -31.68
N ALA A 13 51.91 -31.19 -31.52
CA ALA A 13 51.39 -32.03 -30.43
C ALA A 13 51.65 -31.68 -28.95
N GLY A 14 50.56 -31.51 -28.19
CA GLY A 14 50.56 -31.48 -26.72
C GLY A 14 49.14 -31.42 -26.14
N GLN A 15 48.53 -32.58 -25.96
CA GLN A 15 47.20 -32.78 -25.38
C GLN A 15 47.20 -32.50 -23.87
N ARG A 16 46.34 -31.61 -23.37
CA ARG A 16 45.86 -31.63 -21.97
C ARG A 16 44.49 -30.97 -21.83
N ARG A 17 43.62 -31.71 -21.15
CA ARG A 17 42.18 -31.48 -20.90
C ARG A 17 41.88 -30.07 -20.41
N HIS A 18 40.90 -29.41 -21.03
CA HIS A 18 40.20 -28.25 -20.47
C HIS A 18 38.73 -28.60 -20.20
N GLN A 19 38.38 -28.54 -18.93
CA GLN A 19 37.03 -28.47 -18.38
C GLN A 19 36.46 -27.08 -18.70
N PRO A 20 35.24 -26.93 -19.24
CA PRO A 20 34.61 -25.61 -19.34
C PRO A 20 33.93 -25.28 -18.01
N GLN A 21 34.46 -24.31 -17.27
CA GLN A 21 33.70 -23.63 -16.23
C GLN A 21 32.58 -22.84 -16.91
N MET A 22 31.34 -23.29 -16.73
CA MET A 22 30.16 -22.47 -16.98
C MET A 22 30.08 -21.40 -15.90
N MET A 23 30.54 -20.19 -16.22
CA MET A 23 30.10 -19.00 -15.49
C MET A 23 28.70 -18.64 -15.99
N THR A 24 27.69 -19.26 -15.39
CA THR A 24 26.32 -18.76 -15.44
C THR A 24 26.24 -17.56 -14.50
N THR A 25 26.68 -16.40 -15.00
CA THR A 25 26.33 -15.13 -14.36
C THR A 25 24.86 -14.88 -14.65
N THR A 26 23.98 -15.40 -13.79
CA THR A 26 22.58 -14.99 -13.76
C THR A 26 22.55 -13.55 -13.28
N ALA A 27 22.65 -12.61 -14.22
CA ALA A 27 22.34 -11.22 -13.96
C ALA A 27 20.82 -11.11 -13.76
N CYS A 28 20.34 -11.36 -12.53
CA CYS A 28 19.02 -10.91 -12.12
C CYS A 28 19.02 -9.39 -12.26
N ARG A 29 18.23 -8.87 -13.21
CA ARG A 29 17.96 -7.44 -13.28
C ARG A 29 17.19 -7.07 -12.02
N SER A 30 17.73 -6.17 -11.21
CA SER A 30 16.95 -5.55 -10.12
C SER A 30 15.66 -5.02 -10.71
N PHE A 31 14.53 -5.39 -10.12
CA PHE A 31 13.26 -4.77 -10.46
C PHE A 31 13.31 -3.29 -10.09
N SER A 32 12.54 -2.44 -10.78
CA SER A 32 12.44 -1.00 -10.44
C SER A 32 11.94 -0.75 -9.01
N THR A 33 11.47 -1.79 -8.32
CA THR A 33 11.00 -1.79 -6.93
C THR A 33 12.06 -2.23 -5.92
N ASP A 34 13.25 -2.67 -6.36
CA ASP A 34 14.35 -3.09 -5.50
C ASP A 34 15.07 -1.83 -4.96
N VAL A 35 14.54 -1.28 -3.85
CA VAL A 35 15.11 -0.11 -3.19
C VAL A 35 16.00 -0.59 -2.05
N PRO A 36 17.31 -0.29 -2.05
CA PRO A 36 18.19 -0.63 -0.94
C PRO A 36 17.73 0.10 0.32
N ALA A 37 17.92 -0.52 1.48
CA ALA A 37 17.63 0.13 2.76
C ALA A 37 18.41 1.45 2.85
N THR A 38 17.69 2.57 3.02
CA THR A 38 18.30 3.89 3.16
C THR A 38 19.09 3.95 4.47
N PRO A 39 20.33 4.46 4.47
CA PRO A 39 21.10 4.64 5.69
C PRO A 39 20.39 5.60 6.65
N THR A 40 20.42 5.28 7.94
CA THR A 40 19.68 5.98 9.01
C THR A 40 20.21 7.39 9.29
N GLU A 41 21.43 7.72 8.87
CA GLU A 41 22.04 9.03 9.07
C GLU A 41 22.59 9.61 7.76
N ASP A 42 22.27 10.87 7.50
CA ASP A 42 22.82 11.66 6.41
C ASP A 42 24.26 12.07 6.77
N SER A 43 25.22 11.24 6.40
CA SER A 43 26.65 11.47 6.67
C SER A 43 27.12 12.85 6.18
N THR A 44 26.59 13.32 5.05
CA THR A 44 26.85 14.64 4.48
C THR A 44 26.38 15.78 5.38
N PHE A 45 25.23 15.63 6.04
CA PHE A 45 24.70 16.61 6.99
C PHE A 45 25.55 16.66 8.26
N VAL A 46 25.90 15.50 8.82
CA VAL A 46 26.70 15.41 10.04
C VAL A 46 28.10 16.00 9.87
N GLU A 47 28.74 15.75 8.72
CA GLU A 47 30.04 16.35 8.37
C GLU A 47 29.94 17.87 8.22
N SER A 48 28.88 18.36 7.57
CA SER A 48 28.62 19.80 7.38
C SER A 48 28.33 20.50 8.71
N TRP A 49 27.55 19.86 9.60
CA TRP A 49 27.21 20.40 10.92
C TRP A 49 28.44 20.53 11.81
N LYS A 50 29.28 19.48 11.89
CA LYS A 50 30.52 19.49 12.67
C LYS A 50 31.50 20.57 12.20
N LYS A 51 31.49 20.92 10.92
CA LYS A 51 32.28 22.03 10.37
C LYS A 51 31.79 23.40 10.83
N VAL A 52 30.47 23.59 10.98
CA VAL A 52 29.87 24.88 11.35
C VAL A 52 29.79 25.05 12.86
N MET A 53 29.49 23.98 13.60
CA MET A 53 29.29 23.97 15.05
C MET A 53 30.04 22.78 15.68
N PRO A 54 31.36 22.89 15.93
CA PRO A 54 32.18 21.78 16.42
C PRO A 54 31.91 21.35 17.87
N ASN A 55 31.27 22.22 18.68
CA ASN A 55 31.01 21.97 20.10
C ASN A 55 29.56 21.54 20.40
N MET A 56 28.75 21.26 19.38
CA MET A 56 27.35 20.88 19.55
C MET A 56 27.02 19.64 18.72
N ASP A 57 26.41 18.64 19.36
CA ASP A 57 25.94 17.44 18.67
C ASP A 57 24.89 17.80 17.61
N PRO A 58 24.89 17.11 16.45
CA PRO A 58 23.92 17.37 15.40
C PRO A 58 22.49 17.07 15.87
N PRO A 59 21.50 17.84 15.39
CA PRO A 59 20.10 17.57 15.70
C PRO A 59 19.70 16.20 15.15
N ARG A 60 18.87 15.47 15.92
CA ARG A 60 18.31 14.20 15.45
C ARG A 60 17.36 14.45 14.29
N THR A 61 17.55 13.75 13.19
CA THR A 61 16.63 13.79 12.04
C THR A 61 15.43 12.87 12.28
N PRO A 62 14.28 13.12 11.65
CA PRO A 62 13.13 12.21 11.73
C PRO A 62 13.48 10.76 11.36
N LEU A 63 14.41 10.56 10.42
CA LEU A 63 14.92 9.25 10.02
C LEU A 63 15.54 8.46 11.18
N ALA A 64 16.13 9.13 12.17
CA ALA A 64 16.71 8.49 13.35
C ALA A 64 15.65 7.80 14.24
N PHE A 65 14.38 8.22 14.12
CA PHE A 65 13.26 7.64 14.87
C PHE A 65 12.45 6.62 14.05
N MET A 66 12.73 6.50 12.75
CA MET A 66 12.03 5.59 11.86
C MET A 66 12.86 4.32 11.66
N LYS A 67 12.24 3.15 11.86
CA LYS A 67 12.88 1.89 11.46
C LYS A 67 13.00 1.88 9.93
N PRO A 68 14.19 1.60 9.37
CA PRO A 68 14.35 1.50 7.92
C PRO A 68 13.36 0.48 7.35
N ARG A 69 12.80 0.79 6.19
CA ARG A 69 11.90 -0.12 5.51
C ARG A 69 12.63 -1.43 5.21
N PRO A 70 12.06 -2.60 5.57
CA PRO A 70 12.67 -3.88 5.24
C PRO A 70 12.71 -4.06 3.72
N PRO A 71 13.74 -4.76 3.19
CA PRO A 71 13.85 -5.01 1.75
C PRO A 71 12.65 -5.78 1.23
N THR A 72 12.27 -5.54 -0.03
CA THR A 72 11.19 -6.29 -0.68
C THR A 72 11.58 -7.76 -0.81
N PRO A 73 10.82 -8.69 -0.19
CA PRO A 73 11.09 -10.11 -0.36
C PRO A 73 10.86 -10.51 -1.83
N SER A 74 11.74 -11.35 -2.36
CA SER A 74 11.60 -11.87 -3.74
C SER A 74 10.43 -12.84 -3.92
N ALA A 75 9.77 -13.23 -2.83
CA ALA A 75 8.60 -14.10 -2.81
C ALA A 75 7.42 -13.39 -2.13
N ILE A 76 6.21 -13.62 -2.65
CA ILE A 76 4.97 -13.05 -2.11
C ILE A 76 4.70 -13.66 -0.73
N PRO A 77 4.65 -12.87 0.35
CA PRO A 77 4.31 -13.37 1.68
C PRO A 77 2.84 -13.81 1.73
N SER A 78 2.52 -14.73 2.64
CA SER A 78 1.15 -15.22 2.83
C SER A 78 0.26 -14.25 3.62
N LYS A 79 0.85 -13.29 4.31
CA LYS A 79 0.16 -12.28 5.14
C LYS A 79 0.56 -10.88 4.70
N LEU A 80 -0.36 -9.94 4.89
CA LEU A 80 -0.22 -8.51 4.65
C LEU A 80 -0.02 -7.83 6.00
N THR A 81 1.02 -7.02 6.15
CA THR A 81 1.20 -6.19 7.34
C THR A 81 0.46 -4.87 7.17
N VAL A 82 -0.43 -4.53 8.09
CA VAL A 82 -1.23 -3.30 8.02
C VAL A 82 -0.88 -2.35 9.15
N ASN A 83 -0.68 -1.10 8.78
CA ASN A 83 -0.51 0.02 9.70
C ASN A 83 -1.66 1.01 9.47
N LEU A 84 -2.54 1.19 10.45
CA LEU A 84 -3.55 2.24 10.48
C LEU A 84 -3.07 3.37 11.38
N VAL A 85 -2.86 4.54 10.79
CA VAL A 85 -2.28 5.70 11.45
C VAL A 85 -3.24 6.89 11.33
N LEU A 86 -3.57 7.44 12.50
CA LEU A 86 -4.27 8.69 12.70
C LEU A 86 -3.27 9.75 13.21
N PRO A 87 -3.55 11.05 13.07
CA PRO A 87 -2.66 12.10 13.54
C PRO A 87 -2.37 12.02 15.06
N TYR A 88 -3.31 11.48 15.84
CA TYR A 88 -3.24 11.39 17.29
C TYR A 88 -2.99 9.97 17.83
N ALA A 89 -3.15 8.92 17.00
CA ALA A 89 -3.01 7.53 17.43
C ALA A 89 -2.69 6.60 16.25
N SER A 90 -1.98 5.51 16.50
CA SER A 90 -1.90 4.40 15.54
C SER A 90 -2.74 3.25 16.08
N GLU A 91 -3.94 3.08 15.53
CA GLU A 91 -4.87 2.04 15.98
C GLU A 91 -4.37 0.64 15.63
N LEU A 92 -3.74 0.48 14.46
CA LEU A 92 -3.14 -0.77 14.02
C LEU A 92 -1.68 -0.51 13.66
N SER A 93 -0.75 -1.22 14.29
CA SER A 93 0.67 -1.14 13.96
C SER A 93 1.26 -2.53 13.88
N GLY A 94 1.78 -2.89 12.71
CA GLY A 94 2.40 -4.20 12.48
C GLY A 94 1.42 -5.37 12.54
N LYS A 95 0.13 -5.15 12.32
CA LYS A 95 -0.88 -6.22 12.40
C LYS A 95 -0.86 -7.05 11.12
N GLU A 96 -0.69 -8.36 11.25
CA GLU A 96 -0.71 -9.29 10.11
C GLU A 96 -2.15 -9.71 9.81
N VAL A 97 -2.58 -9.48 8.57
CA VAL A 97 -3.94 -9.75 8.10
C VAL A 97 -3.89 -10.43 6.74
N ASP A 98 -4.99 -11.06 6.34
CA ASP A 98 -5.07 -11.77 5.06
C ASP A 98 -5.53 -10.86 3.92
N MET A 99 -6.41 -9.91 4.24
CA MET A 99 -6.96 -8.99 3.26
C MET A 99 -7.49 -7.73 3.96
N VAL A 100 -7.39 -6.60 3.28
CA VAL A 100 -8.05 -5.35 3.68
C VAL A 100 -8.92 -4.86 2.53
N ILE A 101 -10.14 -4.44 2.83
CA ILE A 101 -11.02 -3.76 1.88
C ILE A 101 -11.04 -2.28 2.23
N VAL A 102 -10.64 -1.45 1.28
CA VAL A 102 -10.38 -0.04 1.44
C VAL A 102 -11.35 0.78 0.56
N PRO A 103 -12.00 1.83 1.09
CA PRO A 103 -12.89 2.69 0.31
C PRO A 103 -12.06 3.71 -0.50
N ALA A 104 -11.68 3.36 -1.72
CA ALA A 104 -11.01 4.28 -2.63
C ALA A 104 -12.00 5.22 -3.33
N THR A 105 -11.51 6.34 -3.88
CA THR A 105 -12.33 7.26 -4.69
C THR A 105 -12.97 6.60 -5.91
N THR A 106 -12.36 5.53 -6.44
CA THR A 106 -12.85 4.73 -7.57
C THR A 106 -13.77 3.58 -7.16
N GLY A 107 -14.05 3.40 -5.87
CA GLY A 107 -14.87 2.31 -5.33
C GLY A 107 -14.16 1.51 -4.25
N GLN A 108 -14.70 0.32 -3.93
CA GLN A 108 -14.11 -0.57 -2.93
C GLN A 108 -12.91 -1.33 -3.52
N MET A 109 -11.75 -1.23 -2.89
CA MET A 109 -10.51 -1.88 -3.31
C MET A 109 -10.08 -2.94 -2.30
N GLY A 110 -9.97 -4.19 -2.74
CA GLY A 110 -9.41 -5.28 -1.93
C GLY A 110 -7.89 -5.38 -2.09
N VAL A 111 -7.14 -5.26 -0.99
CA VAL A 111 -5.69 -5.39 -0.94
C VAL A 111 -5.34 -6.74 -0.31
N LEU A 112 -4.64 -7.58 -1.09
CA LEU A 112 -4.10 -8.86 -0.67
C LEU A 112 -2.56 -8.82 -0.60
N PRO A 113 -1.91 -9.79 0.07
CA PRO A 113 -0.47 -9.94 0.03
C PRO A 113 0.07 -10.02 -1.40
N GLY A 114 1.16 -9.32 -1.70
CA GLY A 114 1.75 -9.26 -3.04
C GLY A 114 1.03 -8.36 -4.04
N HIS A 115 0.09 -7.52 -3.60
CA HIS A 115 -0.54 -6.54 -4.49
C HIS A 115 0.47 -5.53 -5.06
N VAL A 116 0.16 -4.95 -6.24
CA VAL A 116 1.03 -3.98 -6.89
C VAL A 116 1.13 -2.71 -6.05
N PRO A 117 2.33 -2.11 -5.95
CA PRO A 117 2.50 -0.87 -5.22
C PRO A 117 1.55 0.19 -5.76
N THR A 118 0.67 0.67 -4.88
CA THR A 118 -0.41 1.57 -5.26
C THR A 118 -0.57 2.63 -4.19
N ILE A 119 -0.80 3.86 -4.63
CA ILE A 119 -1.20 4.97 -3.79
C ILE A 119 -2.63 5.30 -4.19
N ALA A 120 -3.56 5.24 -3.24
CA ALA A 120 -4.95 5.58 -3.50
C ALA A 120 -5.46 6.55 -2.44
N GLU A 121 -6.27 7.51 -2.89
CA GLU A 121 -7.03 8.40 -2.02
C GLU A 121 -8.28 7.69 -1.50
N LEU A 122 -8.61 7.92 -0.24
CA LEU A 122 -9.74 7.32 0.45
C LEU A 122 -10.93 8.27 0.46
N LYS A 123 -12.09 7.73 0.08
CA LYS A 123 -13.38 8.40 0.25
C LYS A 123 -13.97 8.02 1.62
N PRO A 124 -14.80 8.89 2.24
CA PRO A 124 -15.57 8.50 3.42
C PRO A 124 -16.29 7.16 3.21
N GLY A 125 -16.04 6.21 4.11
CA GLY A 125 -16.56 4.86 3.95
C GLY A 125 -16.02 3.86 4.96
N VAL A 126 -16.42 2.61 4.79
CA VAL A 126 -16.02 1.51 5.68
C VAL A 126 -14.74 0.87 5.18
N LEU A 127 -13.75 0.82 6.06
CA LEU A 127 -12.55 0.02 5.97
C LEU A 127 -12.81 -1.31 6.70
N SER A 128 -12.66 -2.43 6.00
CA SER A 128 -12.78 -3.76 6.58
C SER A 128 -11.43 -4.46 6.64
N VAL A 129 -11.04 -4.88 7.84
CA VAL A 129 -9.83 -5.65 8.07
C VAL A 129 -10.21 -7.10 8.36
N HIS A 130 -9.75 -8.02 7.51
CA HIS A 130 -10.07 -9.44 7.63
C HIS A 130 -8.88 -10.23 8.17
N GLU A 131 -9.11 -10.90 9.30
CA GLU A 131 -8.19 -11.86 9.91
C GLU A 131 -8.76 -13.25 9.67
N GLY A 132 -8.12 -14.05 8.82
CA GLY A 132 -8.59 -15.41 8.58
C GLY A 132 -8.04 -16.00 7.29
N ASN A 133 -7.61 -17.26 7.39
CA ASN A 133 -7.19 -18.09 6.26
C ASN A 133 -8.40 -18.39 5.35
N LYS A 134 -8.88 -17.39 4.61
CA LYS A 134 -9.93 -17.54 3.62
C LYS A 134 -9.30 -17.30 2.26
N SER A 135 -8.88 -18.41 1.66
CA SER A 135 -8.79 -18.48 0.21
C SER A 135 -10.15 -18.07 -0.34
N ALA A 136 -10.19 -17.01 -1.16
CA ALA A 136 -11.38 -16.50 -1.81
C ALA A 136 -12.17 -17.65 -2.46
N THR A 137 -13.13 -18.20 -1.72
CA THR A 137 -14.01 -19.26 -2.21
C THR A 137 -15.41 -18.70 -2.14
N THR A 138 -15.76 -17.92 -3.16
CA THR A 138 -17.13 -17.78 -3.67
C THR A 138 -17.04 -17.14 -5.05
N GLY A 139 -17.09 -17.96 -6.11
CA GLY A 139 -17.42 -17.52 -7.48
C GLY A 139 -16.52 -16.49 -8.17
N GLN A 140 -15.41 -16.09 -7.55
CA GLN A 140 -14.48 -15.09 -8.06
C GLN A 140 -13.36 -15.75 -8.88
N MET A 141 -12.98 -15.07 -9.98
CA MET A 141 -11.75 -15.36 -10.70
C MET A 141 -10.57 -15.26 -9.71
N GLY A 142 -9.98 -16.41 -9.38
CA GLY A 142 -8.82 -16.49 -8.51
C GLY A 142 -7.58 -15.94 -9.21
N VAL A 143 -7.22 -14.70 -8.87
CA VAL A 143 -5.91 -14.14 -9.21
C VAL A 143 -4.89 -14.82 -8.31
N LEU A 144 -4.20 -15.84 -8.85
CA LEU A 144 -3.09 -16.49 -8.16
C LEU A 144 -1.97 -15.48 -7.85
N PRO A 145 -1.18 -15.70 -6.79
CA PRO A 145 0.00 -14.87 -6.50
C PRO A 145 0.90 -14.82 -7.74
N GLY A 146 1.15 -13.61 -8.27
CA GLY A 146 1.98 -13.39 -9.48
C GLY A 146 1.21 -13.01 -10.75
N HIS A 147 -0.12 -12.89 -10.69
CA HIS A 147 -0.90 -12.34 -11.81
C HIS A 147 -0.94 -10.80 -11.76
N VAL A 148 -0.99 -10.14 -12.93
CA VAL A 148 -1.08 -8.68 -13.04
C VAL A 148 -2.37 -8.22 -12.37
N PRO A 149 -2.32 -7.32 -11.36
CA PRO A 149 -3.53 -6.84 -10.72
C PRO A 149 -4.38 -6.10 -11.75
N THR A 150 -5.53 -6.69 -12.03
CA THR A 150 -6.52 -6.14 -12.95
C THR A 150 -7.69 -5.70 -12.11
N ILE A 151 -7.98 -4.39 -12.13
CA ILE A 151 -9.13 -3.82 -11.45
C ILE A 151 -10.36 -4.15 -12.32
N ALA A 152 -11.25 -5.00 -11.81
CA ALA A 152 -12.55 -5.24 -12.43
C ALA A 152 -13.62 -4.47 -11.67
N GLU A 153 -14.28 -3.53 -12.34
CA GLU A 153 -15.44 -2.82 -11.81
C GLU A 153 -16.61 -3.80 -11.69
N LEU A 154 -17.07 -4.05 -10.45
CA LEU A 154 -18.28 -4.83 -10.21
C LEU A 154 -19.51 -3.94 -10.35
N LYS A 155 -20.45 -4.41 -11.16
CA LYS A 155 -21.75 -3.79 -11.38
C LYS A 155 -22.64 -3.95 -10.11
N PRO A 156 -23.51 -2.98 -9.77
CA PRO A 156 -24.30 -3.05 -8.54
C PRO A 156 -25.25 -4.25 -8.49
N GLY A 157 -25.22 -5.01 -7.38
CA GLY A 157 -26.06 -6.16 -7.05
C GLY A 157 -25.81 -6.64 -5.62
N VAL A 158 -26.74 -7.38 -5.01
CA VAL A 158 -26.58 -7.89 -3.63
C VAL A 158 -25.63 -9.08 -3.61
N LEU A 159 -24.50 -8.93 -2.93
CA LEU A 159 -23.56 -10.02 -2.62
C LEU A 159 -23.44 -10.12 -1.11
N SER A 160 -23.80 -11.28 -0.56
CA SER A 160 -23.61 -11.65 0.83
C SER A 160 -22.99 -13.03 0.87
N VAL A 161 -21.76 -13.13 1.38
CA VAL A 161 -21.20 -14.38 1.90
C VAL A 161 -20.35 -14.06 3.13
N HIS A 162 -20.81 -14.54 4.27
CA HIS A 162 -20.10 -14.56 5.53
C HIS A 162 -19.73 -16.00 5.89
N GLU A 163 -18.46 -16.24 6.24
CA GLU A 163 -18.11 -17.38 7.10
C GLU A 163 -16.75 -17.14 7.76
N GLY A 164 -16.70 -17.01 9.11
CA GLY A 164 -15.70 -16.35 9.99
C GLY A 164 -14.20 -16.77 9.93
N ASN A 165 -13.27 -16.10 10.63
CA ASN A 165 -13.30 -15.81 12.07
C ASN A 165 -12.72 -14.40 12.41
N SER A 166 -13.58 -13.41 12.68
CA SER A 166 -13.32 -11.98 12.97
C SER A 166 -13.03 -11.05 11.78
N GLU A 167 -13.85 -9.99 11.66
CA GLU A 167 -13.65 -8.86 10.75
C GLU A 167 -13.76 -7.60 11.61
N THR A 168 -12.78 -6.71 11.53
CA THR A 168 -12.82 -5.43 12.25
C THR A 168 -13.15 -4.33 11.25
N LYS A 169 -14.27 -3.64 11.47
CA LYS A 169 -14.75 -2.58 10.58
C LYS A 169 -14.52 -1.21 11.21
N TYR A 170 -13.87 -0.34 10.46
CA TYR A 170 -13.64 1.05 10.82
C TYR A 170 -14.32 1.94 9.79
N PHE A 171 -15.10 2.92 10.24
CA PHE A 171 -15.50 4.02 9.38
C PHE A 171 -14.34 5.02 9.32
N VAL A 172 -13.89 5.32 8.12
CA VAL A 172 -12.80 6.27 7.86
C VAL A 172 -13.40 7.51 7.19
N SER A 173 -13.00 8.71 7.66
CA SER A 173 -13.48 9.98 7.10
C SER A 173 -12.85 10.28 5.73
N SER A 174 -11.52 10.25 5.65
CA SER A 174 -10.73 10.43 4.43
C SER A 174 -9.27 10.09 4.73
N GLY A 175 -8.45 9.96 3.68
CA GLY A 175 -7.05 9.60 3.86
C GLY A 175 -6.37 9.11 2.60
N PHE A 176 -5.25 8.45 2.79
CA PHE A 176 -4.50 7.78 1.74
C PHE A 176 -4.12 6.37 2.19
N VAL A 177 -4.14 5.44 1.24
CA VAL A 177 -3.54 4.12 1.42
C VAL A 177 -2.30 4.01 0.55
N PHE A 178 -1.22 3.53 1.16
CA PHE A 178 0.03 3.19 0.50
C PHE A 178 0.20 1.68 0.58
N VAL A 179 0.05 1.01 -0.56
CA VAL A 179 0.40 -0.40 -0.70
C VAL A 179 1.84 -0.46 -1.20
N HIS A 180 2.70 -1.13 -0.47
CA HIS A 180 4.11 -1.30 -0.83
C HIS A 180 4.37 -2.67 -1.45
N ALA A 181 5.45 -2.77 -2.23
CA ALA A 181 5.88 -4.02 -2.86
C ALA A 181 6.26 -5.12 -1.85
N ASN A 182 6.59 -4.75 -0.61
CA ASN A 182 6.94 -5.68 0.46
C ASN A 182 5.71 -6.24 1.20
N SER A 183 4.50 -6.06 0.66
CA SER A 183 3.24 -6.46 1.31
C SER A 183 3.04 -5.82 2.67
N VAL A 184 3.40 -4.54 2.75
CA VAL A 184 3.00 -3.64 3.83
C VAL A 184 1.99 -2.65 3.27
N ALA A 185 0.87 -2.47 3.95
CA ALA A 185 -0.14 -1.46 3.64
C ALA A 185 -0.19 -0.43 4.77
N ASP A 186 0.19 0.81 4.45
CA ASP A 186 0.07 1.94 5.36
C ASP A 186 -1.20 2.72 5.01
N ILE A 187 -2.18 2.68 5.90
CA ILE A 187 -3.45 3.39 5.81
C ILE A 187 -3.33 4.61 6.72
N ILE A 188 -3.36 5.78 6.11
CA ILE A 188 -3.25 7.05 6.81
C ILE A 188 -4.59 7.75 6.67
N ALA A 189 -5.29 7.94 7.79
CA ALA A 189 -6.59 8.57 7.83
C ALA A 189 -6.59 9.76 8.76
N VAL A 190 -7.50 10.71 8.55
CA VAL A 190 -7.68 11.84 9.47
C VAL A 190 -8.41 11.38 10.73
N GLU A 191 -9.50 10.65 10.56
CA GLU A 191 -10.29 10.05 11.63
C GLU A 191 -10.69 8.62 11.24
N ALA A 192 -10.64 7.71 12.20
CA ALA A 192 -11.20 6.37 12.09
C ALA A 192 -11.99 6.05 13.36
N VAL A 193 -13.19 5.51 13.19
CA VAL A 193 -14.09 5.15 14.30
C VAL A 193 -14.61 3.73 14.05
N PRO A 194 -14.55 2.82 15.03
CA PRO A 194 -15.14 1.49 14.87
C PRO A 194 -16.66 1.62 14.66
N VAL A 195 -17.19 0.84 13.70
CA VAL A 195 -18.60 0.96 13.28
C VAL A 195 -19.58 0.72 14.44
N ASP A 196 -19.20 -0.09 15.43
CA ASP A 196 -20.02 -0.40 16.60
C ASP A 196 -20.27 0.80 17.53
N GLN A 197 -19.46 1.86 17.43
CA GLN A 197 -19.60 3.06 18.25
C GLN A 197 -20.43 4.15 17.57
N ILE A 198 -20.98 3.89 16.38
CA ILE A 198 -21.71 4.88 15.59
C ILE A 198 -23.21 4.79 15.89
N ASP A 199 -23.80 5.89 16.35
CA ASP A 199 -25.25 5.99 16.59
C ASP A 199 -25.99 6.41 15.31
N GLN A 200 -26.88 5.53 14.82
CA GLN A 200 -27.68 5.76 13.63
C GLN A 200 -28.59 6.99 13.75
N SER A 201 -29.10 7.29 14.93
CA SER A 201 -30.03 8.41 15.15
C SER A 201 -29.35 9.76 14.93
N LEU A 202 -28.10 9.90 15.39
CA LEU A 202 -27.29 11.10 15.19
C LEU A 202 -26.89 11.26 13.72
N VAL A 203 -26.58 10.16 13.03
CA VAL A 203 -26.25 10.18 11.60
C VAL A 203 -27.43 10.68 10.77
N GLN A 204 -28.64 10.19 11.03
CA GLN A 204 -29.85 10.64 10.33
C GLN A 204 -30.19 12.12 10.61
N LYS A 205 -30.00 12.55 11.86
CA LYS A 205 -30.15 13.96 12.23
C LYS A 205 -29.16 14.84 11.46
N GLY A 206 -27.88 14.45 11.41
CA GLY A 206 -26.85 15.14 10.64
C GLY A 206 -27.19 15.22 9.15
N LEU A 207 -27.67 14.13 8.54
CA LEU A 207 -28.14 14.11 7.15
C LEU A 207 -29.21 15.16 6.88
N ALA A 208 -30.20 15.26 7.77
CA ALA A 208 -31.27 16.25 7.65
C ALA A 208 -30.73 17.69 7.76
N GLU A 209 -29.82 17.94 8.72
CA GLU A 209 -29.20 19.25 8.92
C GLU A 209 -28.38 19.70 7.70
N PHE A 210 -27.53 18.83 7.14
CA PHE A 210 -26.71 19.18 5.98
C PHE A 210 -27.53 19.29 4.69
N THR A 211 -28.61 18.51 4.56
CA THR A 211 -29.58 18.66 3.46
C THR A 211 -30.29 20.01 3.54
N GLN A 212 -30.69 20.45 4.74
CA GLN A 212 -31.26 21.77 4.95
C GLN A 212 -30.25 22.88 4.62
N LYS A 213 -29.00 22.73 5.06
CA LYS A 213 -27.92 23.68 4.77
C LYS A 213 -27.67 23.83 3.27
N LEU A 214 -27.72 22.72 2.51
CA LEU A 214 -27.56 22.75 1.06
C LEU A 214 -28.67 23.56 0.37
N ASN A 215 -29.90 23.46 0.87
CA ASN A 215 -31.05 24.22 0.33
C ASN A 215 -31.00 25.71 0.71
N SER A 216 -30.43 26.06 1.87
CA SER A 216 -30.28 27.46 2.31
C SER A 216 -29.01 28.14 1.81
N ALA A 217 -28.05 27.39 1.29
CA ALA A 217 -26.74 27.91 0.90
C ALA A 217 -26.83 28.84 -0.31
N THR A 218 -26.28 30.05 -0.16
CA THR A 218 -26.30 31.08 -1.21
C THR A 218 -24.97 31.17 -1.94
N THR A 219 -23.87 30.87 -1.25
CA THR A 219 -22.51 30.90 -1.80
C THR A 219 -22.08 29.50 -2.27
N GLU A 220 -21.16 29.45 -3.23
CA GLU A 220 -20.60 28.17 -3.73
C GLU A 220 -19.82 27.42 -2.64
N LEU A 221 -19.14 28.16 -1.75
CA LEU A 221 -18.40 27.59 -0.63
C LEU A 221 -19.35 26.87 0.34
N GLU A 222 -20.45 27.51 0.77
CA GLU A 222 -21.45 26.89 1.65
C GLU A 222 -22.11 25.66 1.01
N LYS A 223 -22.33 25.70 -0.31
CA LYS A 223 -22.85 24.54 -1.06
C LYS A 223 -21.86 23.38 -1.05
N ALA A 224 -20.58 23.65 -1.27
CA ALA A 224 -19.53 22.64 -1.22
C ALA A 224 -19.41 22.01 0.17
N GLU A 225 -19.41 22.81 1.23
CA GLU A 225 -19.38 22.32 2.61
C GLU A 225 -20.61 21.46 2.95
N ALA A 226 -21.81 21.90 2.55
CA ALA A 226 -23.03 21.14 2.75
C ALA A 226 -23.01 19.81 1.99
N GLN A 227 -22.50 19.80 0.76
CA GLN A 227 -22.36 18.60 -0.04
C GLN A 227 -21.38 17.60 0.59
N ILE A 228 -20.24 18.06 1.08
CA ILE A 228 -19.28 17.22 1.80
C ILE A 228 -19.94 16.60 3.04
N GLY A 229 -20.72 17.40 3.79
CA GLY A 229 -21.48 16.91 4.95
C GLY A 229 -22.48 15.81 4.58
N ILE A 230 -23.23 15.99 3.49
CA ILE A 230 -24.17 14.98 2.98
C ILE A 230 -23.42 13.71 2.56
N ASP A 231 -22.31 13.84 1.83
CA ASP A 231 -21.52 12.69 1.36
C ASP A 231 -21.01 11.84 2.52
N VAL A 232 -20.48 12.46 3.58
CA VAL A 232 -19.99 11.77 4.78
C VAL A 232 -21.13 11.09 5.54
N HIS A 233 -22.23 11.79 5.80
CA HIS A 233 -23.33 11.21 6.58
C HIS A 233 -24.14 10.17 5.79
N SER A 234 -24.18 10.29 4.46
CA SER A 234 -24.74 9.27 3.57
C SER A 234 -23.90 7.99 3.64
N ALA A 235 -22.57 8.12 3.59
CA ALA A 235 -21.66 6.99 3.76
C ALA A 235 -21.77 6.36 5.16
N LEU A 236 -21.93 7.16 6.23
CA LEU A 236 -22.18 6.66 7.58
C LEU A 236 -23.49 5.87 7.66
N ASN A 237 -24.57 6.36 7.06
CA ASN A 237 -25.85 5.67 7.09
C ASN A 237 -25.79 4.33 6.32
N ALA A 238 -25.06 4.30 5.20
CA ALA A 238 -24.79 3.06 4.47
C ALA A 238 -23.95 2.08 5.32
N ALA A 239 -22.93 2.57 6.02
CA ALA A 239 -22.07 1.77 6.89
C ALA A 239 -22.83 1.08 8.03
N VAL A 240 -23.80 1.76 8.64
CA VAL A 240 -24.59 1.22 9.77
C VAL A 240 -25.71 0.28 9.29
N THR A 241 -26.27 0.50 8.10
CA THR A 241 -27.45 -0.25 7.62
C THR A 241 -27.08 -1.57 6.93
N GLY A 242 -25.85 -1.72 6.41
CA GLY A 242 -25.35 -2.94 5.77
C GLY A 242 -25.49 -2.93 4.25
#